data_AF-A0A2K8Z2R9-F1
#
_entry.id   AF-A0A2K8Z2R9-F1
#
_cell.length_a   1.000
_cell.length_b   1.000
_cell.length_c   1.000
_cell.angle_alpha   90.00
_cell.angle_beta   90.00
_cell.angle_gamma   90.00
#
_symmetry.space_group_name_H-M   'P 1'
#
loop_
_entity.id
_entity.type
_entity.pdbx_description
1 polymer ?
#
loop_
_entity_poly.entity_id
_entity_poly.type
_entity_poly.pdbx_seq_one_letter_code
_entity_poly.pdbx_strand_id
1 'polypeptide(L)'
;MTKLFIFTALIGLALQCEKQTTPEPYSTSCGVDDPAKELPWLKDLIAKADEDKATMAYKGNYLGKIYLESFRDQPVFIVDMMMGNGGIALYLFHCDGQRVNDIRDDEIATTIAHFQRNNLVYSNFP
;
A
#
# COMPACT_ATOMS: atom_id res chain seq x y z
N MET A 1 -52.74 -49.57 10.75
CA MET A 1 -51.41 -48.98 10.51
C MET A 1 -51.59 -48.01 9.33
N THR A 2 -51.31 -46.71 9.33
CA THR A 2 -50.78 -45.75 10.30
C THR A 2 -51.18 -44.33 9.85
N LYS A 3 -51.75 -43.59 10.80
CA LYS A 3 -51.94 -42.13 11.00
C LYS A 3 -51.63 -41.10 9.90
N LEU A 4 -52.64 -40.24 9.70
CA LEU A 4 -52.64 -38.84 9.27
C LEU A 4 -51.85 -37.94 10.26
N PHE A 5 -50.95 -37.07 9.76
CA PHE A 5 -50.34 -35.92 10.48
C PHE A 5 -50.17 -34.78 9.44
N ILE A 6 -51.05 -33.77 9.41
CA ILE A 6 -51.00 -32.47 10.11
C ILE A 6 -49.85 -31.54 9.65
N PHE A 7 -50.28 -30.46 8.96
CA PHE A 7 -49.79 -29.09 8.91
C PHE A 7 -48.59 -28.69 9.80
N THR A 8 -47.56 -28.09 9.19
CA THR A 8 -46.68 -26.95 9.60
C THR A 8 -45.35 -27.11 8.82
N ALA A 9 -44.67 -26.11 8.27
CA ALA A 9 -44.48 -24.75 8.74
C ALA A 9 -44.20 -23.79 7.57
N LEU A 10 -44.85 -22.63 7.67
CA LEU A 10 -44.56 -21.40 6.94
C LEU A 10 -43.67 -20.55 7.87
N ILE A 11 -42.35 -20.69 7.78
CA ILE A 11 -41.32 -19.85 8.45
C ILE A 11 -40.10 -19.96 7.52
N GLY A 12 -39.77 -18.99 6.67
CA GLY A 12 -39.38 -17.62 7.00
C GLY A 12 -37.85 -17.59 7.14
N LEU A 13 -37.14 -17.02 6.16
CA LEU A 13 -35.73 -16.56 6.16
C LEU A 13 -35.38 -16.25 4.67
N ALA A 14 -35.74 -15.11 4.08
CA ALA A 14 -35.15 -13.80 4.37
C ALA A 14 -33.63 -13.88 4.63
N LEU A 15 -32.88 -14.57 3.75
CA LEU A 15 -31.41 -14.56 3.72
C LEU A 15 -30.88 -14.52 2.28
N GLN A 16 -31.43 -13.65 1.44
CA GLN A 16 -30.68 -13.07 0.32
C GLN A 16 -30.53 -11.58 0.57
N CYS A 17 -29.96 -11.26 1.73
CA CYS A 17 -29.12 -10.09 1.83
C CYS A 17 -27.76 -10.54 1.28
N GLU A 18 -27.64 -10.63 -0.06
CA GLU A 18 -26.33 -10.45 -0.66
C GLU A 18 -25.92 -9.05 -0.23
N LYS A 19 -25.10 -8.99 0.81
CA LYS A 19 -24.39 -7.78 1.16
C LYS A 19 -23.59 -7.48 -0.11
N GLN A 20 -24.12 -6.62 -0.97
CA GLN A 20 -23.34 -5.92 -1.96
C GLN A 20 -22.23 -5.28 -1.12
N THR A 21 -21.08 -5.94 -1.11
CA THR A 21 -19.82 -5.30 -0.76
C THR A 21 -19.59 -4.33 -1.91
N THR A 22 -20.31 -3.22 -1.86
CA THR A 22 -19.88 -1.97 -2.46
C THR A 22 -18.42 -1.86 -2.06
N PRO A 23 -17.46 -1.73 -3.00
CA PRO A 23 -16.08 -1.44 -2.64
C PRO A 23 -16.15 -0.27 -1.67
N GLU A 24 -15.63 -0.46 -0.45
CA GLU A 24 -15.63 0.62 0.52
C GLU A 24 -15.04 1.85 -0.15
N PRO A 25 -15.69 3.02 0.00
CA PRO A 25 -15.19 4.24 -0.58
C PRO A 25 -13.77 4.44 -0.09
N TYR A 26 -12.83 4.55 -1.04
CA TYR A 26 -11.41 4.81 -0.84
C TYR A 26 -11.11 5.24 0.59
N SER A 27 -10.69 4.28 1.42
CA SER A 27 -9.99 4.60 2.65
C SER A 27 -8.85 5.52 2.22
N THR A 28 -8.91 6.79 2.65
CA THR A 28 -7.82 7.73 2.46
C THR A 28 -6.59 7.09 3.06
N SER A 29 -5.70 6.60 2.19
CA SER A 29 -4.49 5.93 2.65
C SER A 29 -3.67 6.98 3.38
N CYS A 30 -3.31 6.71 4.63
CA CYS A 30 -2.67 7.68 5.52
C CYS A 30 -3.53 8.91 5.89
N GLY A 31 -4.86 8.86 5.72
CA GLY A 31 -5.74 9.96 6.08
C GLY A 31 -5.68 11.17 5.14
N VAL A 32 -5.07 11.03 3.96
CA VAL A 32 -4.92 12.06 2.93
C VAL A 32 -5.39 11.54 1.57
N ASP A 33 -5.72 12.46 0.65
CA ASP A 33 -6.24 12.10 -0.68
C ASP A 33 -5.10 11.81 -1.67
N ASP A 34 -4.03 12.62 -1.63
CA ASP A 34 -2.84 12.50 -2.46
C ASP A 34 -1.58 12.47 -1.58
N PRO A 35 -1.14 11.27 -1.14
CA PRO A 35 0.02 11.14 -0.28
C PRO A 35 1.29 11.75 -0.84
N ALA A 36 1.47 11.76 -2.17
CA ALA A 36 2.65 12.34 -2.82
C ALA A 36 2.73 13.87 -2.65
N LYS A 37 1.59 14.53 -2.47
CA LYS A 37 1.50 15.99 -2.27
C LYS A 37 1.29 16.38 -0.82
N GLU A 38 0.68 15.51 -0.02
CA GLU A 38 0.18 15.85 1.31
C GLU A 38 1.03 15.29 2.45
N LEU A 39 1.72 14.16 2.27
CA LEU A 39 2.67 13.66 3.28
C LEU A 39 4.00 14.42 3.16
N PRO A 40 4.43 15.19 4.18
CA PRO A 40 5.62 16.04 4.06
C PRO A 40 6.90 15.28 3.69
N TRP A 41 7.16 14.14 4.33
CA TRP A 41 8.36 13.35 4.08
C TRP A 41 8.41 12.78 2.66
N LEU A 42 7.25 12.39 2.12
CA LEU A 42 7.15 11.79 0.80
C LEU A 42 7.25 12.87 -0.28
N LYS A 43 6.60 14.01 -0.07
CA LYS A 43 6.73 15.19 -0.91
C LYS A 43 8.19 15.65 -1.01
N ASP A 44 8.91 15.68 0.11
CA ASP A 44 10.31 16.07 0.14
C ASP A 44 11.21 15.05 -0.58
N LEU A 45 10.95 13.76 -0.44
CA LEU A 45 11.66 12.70 -1.17
C LEU A 45 11.44 12.82 -2.68
N ILE A 46 10.19 13.04 -3.11
CA ILE A 46 9.82 13.23 -4.51
C ILE A 46 10.47 14.48 -5.08
N ALA A 47 10.47 15.60 -4.33
CA ALA A 47 11.11 16.83 -4.77
C ALA A 47 12.62 16.65 -4.99
N LYS A 48 13.30 15.90 -4.10
CA LYS A 48 14.72 15.53 -4.29
C LYS A 48 14.93 14.66 -5.51
N ALA A 49 14.03 13.70 -5.75
CA ALA A 49 14.09 12.82 -6.90
C ALA A 49 13.87 13.55 -8.23
N ASP A 50 12.97 14.54 -8.26
CA ASP A 50 12.75 15.40 -9.41
C ASP A 50 13.93 16.34 -9.65
N GLU A 51 14.47 16.94 -8.60
CA GLU A 51 15.67 17.78 -8.66
C GLU A 51 16.87 16.98 -9.19
N ASP A 52 17.10 15.77 -8.68
CA ASP A 52 18.20 14.91 -9.14
C ASP A 52 18.05 14.53 -10.61
N LYS A 53 16.83 14.18 -11.03
CA LYS A 53 16.55 13.86 -12.43
C LYS A 53 16.79 15.06 -13.35
N ALA A 54 16.42 16.26 -12.92
CA ALA A 54 16.54 17.46 -13.73
C ALA A 54 17.98 18.01 -13.79
N THR A 55 18.73 17.90 -12.70
CA THR A 55 19.98 18.66 -12.51
C THR A 55 21.19 17.79 -12.16
N MET A 56 21.00 16.51 -11.85
CA MET A 56 22.03 15.63 -11.30
C MET A 56 22.62 16.15 -9.97
N ALA A 57 21.87 16.96 -9.22
CA ALA A 57 22.30 17.54 -7.93
C ALA A 57 22.80 16.48 -6.94
N TYR A 58 22.24 15.27 -6.99
CA TYR A 58 22.61 14.14 -6.15
C TYR A 58 23.27 13.00 -6.96
N LYS A 59 23.71 13.25 -8.19
CA LYS A 59 24.43 12.30 -9.06
C LYS A 59 23.58 11.10 -9.51
N GLY A 60 22.27 11.26 -9.66
CA GLY A 60 21.37 10.17 -10.10
C GLY A 60 21.09 9.16 -9.00
N ASN A 61 21.27 9.57 -7.75
CA ASN A 61 21.03 8.82 -6.53
C ASN A 61 19.63 9.05 -5.97
N TYR A 62 18.65 9.45 -6.77
CA TYR A 62 17.24 9.41 -6.39
C TYR A 62 16.41 8.96 -7.60
N LEU A 63 16.75 7.80 -8.16
CA LEU A 63 16.06 7.22 -9.32
C LEU A 63 15.31 5.95 -8.91
N GLY A 64 14.02 5.87 -9.24
CA GLY A 64 13.23 4.67 -9.01
C GLY A 64 11.72 4.87 -8.97
N LYS A 65 11.06 4.09 -8.11
CA LYS A 65 9.60 3.99 -7.98
C LYS A 65 9.20 3.97 -6.50
N ILE A 66 8.03 4.53 -6.22
CA ILE A 66 7.38 4.46 -4.91
C ILE A 66 6.00 3.84 -5.11
N TYR A 67 5.70 2.83 -4.31
CA TYR A 67 4.42 2.14 -4.33
C TYR A 67 3.74 2.26 -2.97
N LEU A 68 2.41 2.33 -2.98
CA LEU A 68 1.58 2.23 -1.79
C LEU A 68 1.00 0.82 -1.70
N GLU A 69 1.21 0.15 -0.60
CA GLU A 69 0.76 -1.23 -0.41
C GLU A 69 0.21 -1.44 1.00
N SER A 70 -0.44 -2.58 1.22
CA SER A 70 -0.88 -3.01 2.55
C SER A 70 0.08 -4.04 3.13
N PHE A 71 0.67 -3.74 4.29
CA PHE A 71 1.48 -4.68 5.06
C PHE A 71 0.87 -4.84 6.45
N ARG A 72 0.43 -6.07 6.77
CA ARG A 72 -0.26 -6.38 8.04
C ARG A 72 -1.45 -5.45 8.29
N ASP A 73 -2.27 -5.26 7.25
CA ASP A 73 -3.46 -4.41 7.24
C ASP A 73 -3.18 -2.91 7.50
N GLN A 74 -1.93 -2.48 7.35
CA GLN A 74 -1.53 -1.09 7.45
C GLN A 74 -0.96 -0.56 6.13
N PRO A 75 -1.29 0.68 5.72
CA PRO A 75 -0.69 1.31 4.56
C PRO A 75 0.81 1.54 4.78
N VAL A 76 1.61 1.11 3.81
CA VAL A 76 3.06 1.29 3.78
C VAL A 76 3.52 1.72 2.39
N PHE A 77 4.58 2.51 2.36
CA PHE A 77 5.24 2.92 1.12
C PHE A 77 6.47 2.07 0.88
N ILE A 78 6.49 1.36 -0.24
CA ILE A 78 7.70 0.70 -0.73
C ILE A 78 8.49 1.73 -1.52
N VAL A 79 9.64 2.12 -0.99
CA VAL A 79 10.59 3.01 -1.67
C VAL A 79 11.63 2.15 -2.37
N ASP A 80 11.41 1.95 -3.67
CA ASP A 80 12.30 1.22 -4.58
C ASP A 80 13.09 2.24 -5.42
N MET A 81 13.97 2.98 -4.74
CA MET A 81 14.82 4.03 -5.31
C MET A 81 16.26 3.82 -4.92
N MET A 82 17.20 4.06 -5.83
CA MET A 82 18.61 4.17 -5.48
C MET A 82 18.78 5.46 -4.68
N MET A 83 19.15 5.44 -3.39
CA MET A 83 19.35 6.66 -2.57
C MET A 83 20.80 6.94 -2.13
N GLY A 84 21.77 6.91 -3.06
CA GLY A 84 23.12 7.38 -2.77
C GLY A 84 24.17 6.29 -2.58
N ASN A 85 25.21 6.64 -1.83
CA ASN A 85 26.45 5.88 -1.61
C ASN A 85 26.21 4.60 -0.79
N GLY A 86 25.42 3.67 -1.32
CA GLY A 86 25.04 2.40 -0.70
C GLY A 86 23.77 2.42 0.17
N GLY A 87 23.04 3.53 0.19
CA GLY A 87 21.88 3.71 1.06
C GLY A 87 20.56 3.58 0.31
N ILE A 88 19.71 2.67 0.79
CA ILE A 88 18.32 2.43 0.39
C ILE A 88 18.18 1.79 -1.00
N ALA A 89 17.92 0.50 -1.00
CA ALA A 89 17.12 -0.18 -2.01
C ALA A 89 16.09 -1.00 -1.23
N LEU A 90 14.82 -0.88 -1.58
CA LEU A 90 13.72 -1.68 -1.01
C LEU A 90 13.52 -1.49 0.51
N TYR A 91 13.01 -0.31 0.92
CA TYR A 91 12.50 -0.12 2.28
C TYR A 91 10.99 0.09 2.30
N LEU A 92 10.38 -0.26 3.44
CA LEU A 92 9.00 0.09 3.75
C LEU A 92 8.97 1.22 4.76
N PHE A 93 8.07 2.17 4.54
CA PHE A 93 7.80 3.29 5.43
C PHE A 93 6.32 3.34 5.81
N HIS A 94 6.03 3.63 7.06
CA HIS A 94 4.68 3.97 7.50
C HIS A 94 4.28 5.36 7.00
N CYS A 95 2.99 5.70 7.16
CA CYS A 95 2.43 7.00 6.79
C CYS A 95 3.16 8.20 7.40
N ASP A 96 3.70 8.04 8.61
CA ASP A 96 4.45 9.08 9.32
C ASP A 96 5.91 9.22 8.86
N GLY A 97 6.35 8.40 7.91
CA GLY A 97 7.72 8.39 7.39
C GLY A 97 8.70 7.59 8.23
N GLN A 98 8.25 6.88 9.28
CA GLN A 98 9.10 5.96 10.01
C GLN A 98 9.33 4.68 9.21
N ARG A 99 10.57 4.21 9.19
CA ARG A 99 10.93 2.92 8.58
C ARG A 99 10.26 1.78 9.36
N VAL A 100 9.70 0.82 8.63
CA VAL A 100 9.24 -0.45 9.19
C VAL A 100 10.48 -1.24 9.63
N ASN A 101 10.74 -1.29 10.94
CA ASN A 101 11.95 -1.89 11.51
C ASN A 101 11.73 -3.28 12.11
N ASP A 102 10.50 -3.80 12.07
CA ASP A 102 10.14 -5.11 12.60
C ASP A 102 10.32 -6.25 11.58
N ILE A 103 11.01 -5.94 10.47
CA ILE A 103 11.48 -6.88 9.47
C ILE A 103 13.01 -6.87 9.55
N ARG A 104 13.62 -8.03 9.66
CA ARG A 104 15.08 -8.13 9.66
C ARG A 104 15.63 -7.70 8.30
N ASP A 105 16.81 -7.07 8.31
CA ASP A 105 17.43 -6.59 7.07
C ASP A 105 17.66 -7.71 6.04
N ASP A 106 17.88 -8.96 6.48
CA ASP A 106 18.04 -10.11 5.58
C ASP A 106 16.71 -10.69 5.04
N GLU A 107 15.58 -10.27 5.60
CA GLU A 107 14.23 -10.70 5.19
C GLU A 107 13.48 -9.62 4.38
N ILE A 108 14.02 -8.41 4.30
CA ILE A 108 13.35 -7.25 3.68
C ILE A 108 13.09 -7.48 2.19
N ALA A 109 14.06 -8.05 1.47
CA ALA A 109 13.96 -8.31 0.04
C ALA A 109 12.88 -9.35 -0.26
N THR A 110 12.84 -10.45 0.50
CA THR A 110 11.81 -11.48 0.38
C THR A 110 10.43 -10.96 0.78
N THR A 111 10.37 -10.11 1.80
CA THR A 111 9.11 -9.46 2.20
C THR A 111 8.58 -8.58 1.07
N ILE A 112 9.44 -7.75 0.49
CA ILE A 112 9.06 -6.81 -0.59
C ILE A 112 8.76 -7.54 -1.90
N ALA A 113 9.28 -8.74 -2.12
CA ALA A 113 9.00 -9.56 -3.30
C ALA A 113 7.55 -10.07 -3.35
N HIS A 114 6.84 -10.15 -2.22
CA HIS A 114 5.45 -10.63 -2.19
C HIS A 114 4.41 -9.57 -2.56
N PHE A 115 4.81 -8.29 -2.61
CA PHE A 115 3.89 -7.21 -3.00
C PHE A 115 3.68 -7.18 -4.50
N GLN A 116 2.44 -6.91 -4.90
CA GLN A 116 2.05 -6.82 -6.31
C GLN A 116 2.58 -5.54 -6.98
N ARG A 117 2.79 -4.47 -6.20
CA ARG A 117 3.30 -3.16 -6.68
C ARG A 117 2.37 -2.51 -7.70
N ASN A 118 1.06 -2.63 -7.46
CA ASN A 118 0.03 -2.14 -8.39
C ASN A 118 -0.36 -0.68 -8.14
N ASN A 119 -0.18 -0.17 -6.92
CA ASN A 119 -0.53 1.22 -6.60
C ASN A 119 0.72 2.09 -6.68
N LEU A 120 1.06 2.52 -7.90
CA LEU A 120 2.17 3.42 -8.14
C LEU A 120 1.84 4.82 -7.60
N VAL A 121 2.72 5.35 -6.74
CA VAL A 121 2.61 6.70 -6.17
C VAL A 121 3.49 7.67 -6.93
N TYR A 122 4.71 7.25 -7.29
CA TYR A 122 5.66 8.06 -8.02
C TYR A 122 6.63 7.20 -8.81
N SER A 123 7.07 7.71 -9.97
CA SER A 123 8.21 7.16 -10.69
C SER A 123 8.92 8.26 -11.46
N ASN A 124 10.24 8.28 -11.37
CA ASN A 124 11.10 9.07 -12.24
C ASN A 124 12.04 8.20 -13.09
N PHE A 125 11.91 6.89 -12.97
CA PHE A 125 12.56 5.87 -13.79
C PHE A 125 11.81 5.69 -15.12
N PRO A 126 12.51 5.49 -16.26
CA PRO A 126 11.89 5.25 -17.56
C PRO A 126 10.99 4.00 -17.62
#